data_AF-A0A8K1NXL8-F1
#
_entry.id   AF-A0A8K1NXL8-F1
#
_cell.length_a   1.000
_cell.length_b   1.000
_cell.length_c   1.000
_cell.angle_alpha   90.00
_cell.angle_beta   90.00
_cell.angle_gamma   90.00
#
_symmetry.space_group_name_H-M   'P 1'
#
loop_
_entity.id
_entity.type
_entity.pdbx_description
1 polymer ?
#
loop_
_entity_poly.entity_id
_entity_poly.type
_entity_poly.pdbx_seq_one_letter_code
_entity_poly.pdbx_strand_id
1 'polypeptide(L)'
;YSSVSHMGLVAAAALIQTPWSVAGAMLLMVAHGLTSSMLFCLANTNYERTHSRTLMLARGLQLSLPLMTAWWLTANLSNMALPPTINLLGEITIIASTLNWATSTIILTGLTTLITATYSLYMFLLTQRNKTPTNMLHPPSHTREHLLMALHFLPLLLLLTHPKLLL
;
A
#
# COMPACT_ATOMS: atom_id res chain seq x y z
N TYR A 1 -5.92 -5.09 -7.91
CA TYR A 1 -6.26 -6.31 -7.16
C TYR A 1 -5.97 -6.19 -5.67
N SER A 2 -4.84 -5.63 -5.24
CA SER A 2 -4.59 -5.37 -3.81
C SER A 2 -5.74 -4.62 -3.12
N SER A 3 -6.34 -3.62 -3.77
CA SER A 3 -7.51 -2.91 -3.22
C SER A 3 -8.72 -3.79 -2.94
N VAL A 4 -9.01 -4.76 -3.81
CA VAL A 4 -10.10 -5.71 -3.58
C VAL A 4 -9.80 -6.58 -2.35
N SER A 5 -8.53 -6.96 -2.14
CA SER A 5 -8.10 -7.73 -0.97
C SER A 5 -8.32 -6.97 0.35
N HIS A 6 -7.88 -5.71 0.45
CA HIS A 6 -8.08 -4.92 1.67
C HIS A 6 -9.57 -4.63 1.91
N MET A 7 -10.35 -4.35 0.87
CA MET A 7 -11.80 -4.13 1.02
C MET A 7 -12.56 -5.41 1.39
N GLY A 8 -12.02 -6.60 1.09
CA GLY A 8 -12.55 -7.86 1.60
C GLY A 8 -12.51 -7.95 3.13
N LEU A 9 -11.42 -7.50 3.77
CA LEU A 9 -11.32 -7.40 5.23
C LEU A 9 -12.32 -6.38 5.79
N VAL A 10 -12.46 -5.21 5.13
CA VAL A 10 -13.45 -4.19 5.50
C VAL A 10 -14.87 -4.73 5.44
N ALA A 11 -15.21 -5.47 4.39
CA ALA A 11 -16.53 -6.09 4.24
C ALA A 11 -16.81 -7.11 5.37
N ALA A 12 -15.84 -7.97 5.69
CA ALA A 12 -15.97 -8.91 6.81
C ALA A 12 -16.18 -8.17 8.15
N ALA A 13 -15.40 -7.12 8.40
CA ALA A 13 -15.50 -6.32 9.61
C ALA A 13 -16.85 -5.58 9.73
N ALA A 14 -17.37 -5.06 8.62
CA ALA A 14 -18.66 -4.39 8.54
C ALA A 14 -19.84 -5.34 8.77
N LEU A 15 -19.71 -6.62 8.41
CA LEU A 15 -20.74 -7.64 8.63
C LEU A 15 -20.72 -8.21 10.06
N ILE A 16 -19.56 -8.24 10.72
CA ILE A 16 -19.45 -8.70 12.12
C ILE A 16 -19.97 -7.66 13.12
N GLN A 17 -19.91 -6.36 12.79
CA GLN A 17 -20.55 -5.26 13.53
C GLN A 17 -20.18 -5.13 15.01
N THR A 18 -18.96 -5.50 15.39
CA THR A 18 -18.44 -5.22 16.73
C THR A 18 -17.83 -3.81 16.78
N PRO A 19 -17.73 -3.16 17.96
CA PRO A 19 -17.07 -1.85 18.07
C PRO A 19 -15.64 -1.87 17.52
N TRP A 20 -14.91 -2.96 17.76
CA TRP A 20 -13.54 -3.16 17.26
C TRP A 20 -13.49 -3.37 15.74
N SER A 21 -14.46 -4.11 15.17
CA SER A 21 -14.47 -4.36 13.73
C SER A 21 -14.83 -3.09 12.94
N VAL A 22 -15.80 -2.30 13.41
CA VAL A 22 -16.17 -1.03 12.76
C VAL A 22 -15.04 0.00 12.85
N ALA A 23 -14.41 0.12 14.02
CA ALA A 23 -13.20 0.93 14.21
C ALA A 23 -12.07 0.53 13.25
N GLY A 24 -11.76 -0.76 13.15
CA GLY A 24 -10.73 -1.28 12.25
C GLY A 24 -11.07 -1.08 10.78
N ALA A 25 -12.35 -1.24 10.41
CA ALA A 25 -12.84 -0.96 9.06
C ALA A 25 -12.63 0.50 8.67
N MET A 26 -12.96 1.46 9.55
CA MET A 26 -12.76 2.89 9.31
C MET A 26 -11.27 3.24 9.14
N LEU A 27 -10.42 2.75 10.04
CA LEU A 27 -8.97 2.91 9.93
C LEU A 27 -8.43 2.36 8.61
N LEU A 28 -8.81 1.14 8.25
CA LEU A 28 -8.33 0.48 7.04
C LEU A 28 -8.84 1.17 5.77
N MET A 29 -10.10 1.63 5.72
CA MET A 29 -10.64 2.34 4.56
C MET A 29 -9.87 3.64 4.27
N VAL A 30 -9.63 4.45 5.29
CA VAL A 30 -8.92 5.74 5.13
C VAL A 30 -7.46 5.50 4.77
N ALA A 31 -6.79 4.62 5.52
CA ALA A 31 -5.39 4.32 5.28
C ALA A 31 -5.18 3.69 3.89
N HIS A 32 -6.00 2.69 3.53
CA HIS A 32 -5.98 2.08 2.21
C HIS A 32 -6.29 3.09 1.09
N GLY A 33 -7.23 4.01 1.30
CA GLY A 33 -7.55 5.07 0.33
C GLY A 33 -6.32 5.90 -0.03
N LEU A 34 -5.52 6.29 0.96
CA LEU A 34 -4.28 7.04 0.77
C LEU A 34 -3.15 6.17 0.19
N THR A 35 -2.97 4.92 0.66
CA THR A 35 -1.90 4.05 0.15
C THR A 35 -2.13 3.61 -1.29
N SER A 36 -3.38 3.24 -1.64
CA SER A 36 -3.73 2.79 -2.99
C SER A 36 -3.68 3.93 -4.00
N SER A 37 -4.17 5.12 -3.66
CA SER A 37 -4.04 6.31 -4.52
C SER A 37 -2.58 6.69 -4.76
N MET A 38 -1.72 6.61 -3.73
CA MET A 38 -0.28 6.81 -3.88
C MET A 38 0.35 5.79 -4.85
N LEU A 39 0.00 4.50 -4.73
CA LEU A 39 0.47 3.44 -5.63
C LEU A 39 0.00 3.64 -7.07
N PHE A 40 -1.25 4.08 -7.29
CA PHE A 40 -1.75 4.42 -8.62
C PHE A 40 -1.00 5.59 -9.23
N CYS A 41 -0.69 6.61 -8.43
CA CYS A 41 0.08 7.75 -8.89
C CYS A 41 1.53 7.36 -9.22
N LEU A 42 2.16 6.50 -8.42
CA LEU A 42 3.47 5.93 -8.73
C LEU A 42 3.45 5.13 -10.04
N ALA A 43 2.43 4.29 -10.25
CA ALA A 43 2.25 3.59 -11.53
C ALA A 43 2.09 4.58 -12.70
N ASN A 44 1.40 5.70 -12.49
CA ASN A 44 1.26 6.75 -13.49
C ASN A 44 2.61 7.43 -13.81
N THR A 45 3.47 7.70 -12.83
CA THR A 45 4.81 8.26 -13.11
C THR A 45 5.66 7.36 -14.00
N ASN A 46 5.51 6.03 -13.87
CA ASN A 46 6.16 5.09 -14.79
C ASN A 46 5.49 5.14 -16.17
N TYR A 47 4.16 5.17 -16.22
CA TYR A 47 3.40 5.24 -17.47
C TYR A 47 3.71 6.49 -18.30
N GLU A 48 3.84 7.67 -17.67
CA GLU A 48 4.20 8.91 -18.38
C GLU A 48 5.60 8.85 -19.01
N ARG A 49 6.48 7.95 -18.53
CA ARG A 49 7.83 7.74 -19.10
C ARG A 49 7.90 6.64 -20.13
N THR A 50 7.10 5.57 -19.97
CA THR A 50 7.19 4.36 -20.82
C THR A 50 6.04 4.22 -21.81
N HIS A 51 4.96 4.99 -21.64
CA HIS A 51 3.67 4.85 -22.34
C HIS A 51 3.09 3.43 -22.32
N SER A 52 3.50 2.62 -21.33
CA SER A 52 3.02 1.25 -21.15
C SER A 52 2.75 0.96 -19.69
N ARG A 53 1.69 0.19 -19.42
CA ARG A 53 1.35 -0.29 -18.08
C ARG A 53 2.06 -1.60 -17.72
N THR A 54 2.88 -2.15 -18.62
CA THR A 54 3.61 -3.39 -18.36
C THR A 54 4.76 -3.15 -17.38
N LEU A 55 4.59 -3.64 -16.14
CA LEU A 55 5.56 -3.47 -15.05
C LEU A 55 6.99 -3.90 -15.41
N MET A 56 7.13 -4.96 -16.23
CA MET A 56 8.44 -5.48 -16.64
C MET A 56 9.27 -4.51 -17.49
N LEU A 57 8.63 -3.54 -18.15
CA LEU A 57 9.35 -2.51 -18.92
C LEU A 57 9.95 -1.43 -18.01
N ALA A 58 9.34 -1.19 -16.85
CA ALA A 58 9.77 -0.18 -15.88
C ALA A 58 10.63 -0.79 -14.76
N ARG A 59 11.65 -1.58 -15.14
CA ARG A 59 12.56 -2.27 -14.21
C ARG A 59 13.86 -1.51 -13.97
N GLY A 60 14.46 -1.68 -12.79
CA GLY A 60 15.77 -1.10 -12.45
C GLY A 60 15.77 0.40 -12.16
N LEU A 61 14.61 1.00 -11.88
CA LEU A 61 14.46 2.44 -11.71
C LEU A 61 15.24 3.01 -10.49
N GLN A 62 15.78 2.18 -9.61
CA GLN A 62 16.59 2.63 -8.47
C GLN A 62 17.85 3.39 -8.89
N LEU A 63 18.49 2.99 -9.98
CA LEU A 63 19.72 3.63 -10.42
C LEU A 63 19.44 5.00 -11.07
N SER A 64 18.28 5.17 -11.71
CA SER A 64 17.93 6.39 -12.44
C SER A 64 17.13 7.40 -11.60
N LEU A 65 16.23 6.92 -10.72
CA LEU A 65 15.27 7.74 -9.99
C LEU A 65 15.26 7.42 -8.49
N PRO A 66 16.39 7.57 -7.76
CA PRO A 66 16.54 7.09 -6.39
C PRO A 66 15.48 7.64 -5.42
N LEU A 67 15.14 8.93 -5.53
CA LEU A 67 14.11 9.53 -4.67
C LEU A 67 12.70 8.98 -4.99
N MET A 68 12.41 8.71 -6.26
CA MET A 68 11.16 8.05 -6.63
C MET A 68 11.10 6.63 -6.05
N THR A 69 12.24 5.95 -5.96
CA THR A 69 12.29 4.60 -5.40
C THR A 69 12.06 4.57 -3.90
N ALA A 70 12.45 5.64 -3.19
CA ALA A 70 12.07 5.81 -1.79
C ALA A 70 10.55 5.92 -1.64
N TRP A 71 9.87 6.68 -2.52
CA TRP A 71 8.40 6.74 -2.53
C TRP A 71 7.74 5.40 -2.86
N TRP A 72 8.29 4.65 -3.82
CA TRP A 72 7.87 3.28 -4.10
C TRP A 72 8.03 2.37 -2.88
N LEU A 73 9.14 2.48 -2.14
CA LEU A 73 9.37 1.70 -0.93
C LEU A 73 8.34 2.06 0.14
N THR A 74 8.17 3.35 0.47
CA THR A 74 7.22 3.78 1.51
C THR A 74 5.79 3.35 1.18
N ALA A 75 5.36 3.48 -0.09
CA ALA A 75 4.04 3.05 -0.52
C ALA A 75 3.87 1.53 -0.39
N ASN A 76 4.86 0.74 -0.80
CA ASN A 76 4.78 -0.72 -0.66
C ASN A 76 4.82 -1.17 0.81
N LEU A 77 5.64 -0.55 1.66
CA LEU A 77 5.67 -0.83 3.10
C LEU A 77 4.33 -0.51 3.77
N SER A 78 3.69 0.59 3.38
CA SER A 78 2.34 0.92 3.84
C SER A 78 1.28 -0.06 3.35
N ASN A 79 1.38 -0.51 2.09
CA ASN A 79 0.43 -1.45 1.51
C ASN A 79 0.53 -2.87 2.10
N MET A 80 1.72 -3.31 2.52
CA MET A 80 1.88 -4.57 3.26
C MET A 80 1.66 -4.45 4.77
N ALA A 81 1.13 -3.31 5.24
CA ALA A 81 0.86 -3.07 6.64
C ALA A 81 2.11 -3.24 7.55
N LEU A 82 3.27 -2.69 7.18
CA LEU A 82 4.45 -2.76 8.05
C LEU A 82 4.24 -1.92 9.33
N PRO A 83 4.67 -2.35 10.53
CA PRO A 83 4.67 -1.47 11.70
C PRO A 83 5.63 -0.27 11.49
N PRO A 84 5.27 0.95 11.90
CA PRO A 84 4.05 1.37 12.60
C PRO A 84 3.01 2.01 11.66
N THR A 85 2.51 1.37 10.61
CA THR A 85 1.53 2.01 9.68
C THR A 85 0.08 1.93 10.17
N ILE A 86 -0.78 2.86 9.74
CA ILE A 86 -2.22 2.82 10.07
C ILE A 86 -2.90 1.64 9.37
N ASN A 87 -2.43 1.23 8.19
CA ASN A 87 -2.89 -0.01 7.54
C ASN A 87 -2.77 -1.19 8.51
N LEU A 88 -1.65 -1.32 9.21
CA LEU A 88 -1.48 -2.36 10.23
C LEU A 88 -2.45 -2.21 11.39
N LEU A 89 -2.67 -0.99 11.88
CA LEU A 89 -3.61 -0.77 12.98
C LEU A 89 -5.03 -1.20 12.58
N GLY A 90 -5.48 -0.85 11.36
CA GLY A 90 -6.75 -1.29 10.79
C GLY A 90 -6.81 -2.81 10.58
N GLU A 91 -5.77 -3.41 10.03
CA GLU A 91 -5.74 -4.86 9.78
C GLU A 91 -5.71 -5.67 11.07
N ILE A 92 -4.87 -5.34 12.05
CA ILE A 92 -4.81 -6.05 13.34
C ILE A 92 -6.15 -5.94 14.08
N THR A 93 -6.78 -4.77 14.09
CA THR A 93 -8.07 -4.59 14.77
C THR A 93 -9.18 -5.41 14.11
N ILE A 94 -9.21 -5.47 12.77
CA ILE A 94 -10.12 -6.37 12.04
C ILE A 94 -9.80 -7.84 12.36
N ILE A 95 -8.54 -8.26 12.27
CA ILE A 95 -8.12 -9.65 12.54
C ILE A 95 -8.48 -10.08 13.96
N ALA A 96 -8.27 -9.20 14.96
CA ALA A 96 -8.64 -9.48 16.34
C ALA A 96 -10.16 -9.66 16.48
N SER A 97 -10.95 -8.80 15.83
CA SER A 97 -12.41 -8.90 15.86
C SER A 97 -12.94 -10.15 15.15
N THR A 98 -12.34 -10.55 14.02
CA THR A 98 -12.73 -11.76 13.28
C THR A 98 -12.31 -13.03 14.02
N LEU A 99 -11.14 -13.02 14.67
CA LEU A 99 -10.68 -14.12 15.51
C LEU A 99 -11.63 -14.34 16.68
N ASN A 100 -12.07 -13.26 17.32
CA ASN A 100 -13.07 -13.33 18.39
C ASN A 100 -14.45 -13.81 17.89
N TRP A 101 -14.82 -13.50 16.65
CA TRP A 101 -16.04 -14.01 16.02
C TRP A 101 -15.97 -15.51 15.71
N ALA A 102 -14.88 -15.97 15.11
CA ALA A 102 -14.57 -17.39 14.94
C ALA A 102 -13.06 -17.61 14.81
N THR A 103 -12.51 -18.49 15.65
CA THR A 103 -11.05 -18.73 15.72
C THR A 103 -10.46 -19.28 14.41
N SER A 104 -11.24 -20.00 13.60
CA SER A 104 -10.82 -20.52 12.30
C SER A 104 -10.48 -19.42 11.28
N THR A 105 -10.99 -18.19 11.47
CA THR A 105 -10.71 -17.07 10.57
C THR A 105 -9.23 -16.68 10.53
N ILE A 106 -8.45 -16.97 11.58
CA ILE A 106 -7.02 -16.63 11.64
C ILE A 106 -6.20 -17.28 10.52
N ILE A 107 -6.61 -18.47 10.06
CA ILE A 107 -5.96 -19.16 8.95
C ILE A 107 -6.17 -18.34 7.67
N LEU A 108 -7.41 -17.90 7.43
CA LEU A 108 -7.77 -17.13 6.25
C LEU A 108 -7.10 -15.74 6.27
N THR A 109 -7.21 -15.02 7.38
CA THR A 109 -6.61 -13.68 7.50
C THR A 109 -5.09 -13.74 7.46
N GLY A 110 -4.47 -14.72 8.12
CA GLY A 110 -3.01 -14.94 8.07
C GLY A 110 -2.50 -15.22 6.66
N LEU A 111 -3.22 -16.03 5.88
CA LEU A 111 -2.91 -16.25 4.47
C LEU A 111 -3.07 -14.95 3.65
N THR A 112 -4.12 -14.16 3.88
CA THR A 112 -4.29 -12.89 3.17
C THR A 112 -3.17 -11.90 3.47
N THR A 113 -2.72 -11.80 4.73
CA THR A 113 -1.57 -10.94 5.10
C THR A 113 -0.26 -11.42 4.47
N LEU A 114 -0.06 -12.73 4.35
CA LEU A 114 1.12 -13.29 3.69
C LEU A 114 1.12 -12.98 2.18
N ILE A 115 -0.01 -13.16 1.51
CA ILE A 115 -0.14 -12.91 0.06
C ILE A 115 -0.01 -11.41 -0.25
N THR A 116 -0.59 -10.53 0.59
CA THR A 116 -0.45 -9.08 0.41
C THR A 116 1.00 -8.61 0.58
N ALA A 117 1.72 -9.13 1.58
CA ALA A 117 3.14 -8.83 1.77
C ALA A 117 4.00 -9.29 0.59
N THR A 118 3.83 -10.55 0.16
CA THR A 118 4.59 -11.13 -0.96
C THR A 118 4.33 -10.39 -2.28
N TYR A 119 3.06 -10.07 -2.60
CA TYR A 119 2.71 -9.32 -3.81
C TYR A 119 3.29 -7.89 -3.79
N SER A 120 3.19 -7.18 -2.65
CA SER A 120 3.70 -5.82 -2.53
C SER A 120 5.22 -5.79 -2.68
N LEU A 121 5.93 -6.71 -2.03
CA LEU A 121 7.38 -6.82 -2.17
C LEU A 121 7.79 -7.20 -3.60
N TYR A 122 7.07 -8.13 -4.23
CA TYR A 122 7.30 -8.52 -5.61
C TYR A 122 7.14 -7.33 -6.57
N MET A 123 6.09 -6.52 -6.40
CA MET A 123 5.87 -5.30 -7.18
C MET A 123 7.04 -4.31 -7.04
N PHE A 124 7.52 -4.09 -5.81
CA PHE A 124 8.67 -3.23 -5.56
C PHE A 124 9.95 -3.76 -6.23
N LEU A 125 10.25 -5.06 -6.06
CA LEU A 125 11.44 -5.67 -6.62
C LEU A 125 11.43 -5.65 -8.15
N LEU A 126 10.30 -5.96 -8.78
CA LEU A 126 10.19 -5.95 -10.24
C LEU A 126 10.46 -4.57 -10.85
N THR A 127 9.93 -3.52 -10.23
CA THR A 127 9.97 -2.16 -10.77
C THR A 127 11.27 -1.44 -10.41
N GLN A 128 11.71 -1.54 -9.16
CA GLN A 128 12.83 -0.74 -8.67
C GLN A 128 14.17 -1.45 -8.82
N ARG A 129 14.20 -2.79 -8.68
CA ARG A 129 15.42 -3.61 -8.78
C ARG A 129 15.56 -4.19 -10.19
N ASN A 130 16.64 -4.95 -10.39
CA ASN A 130 17.11 -5.52 -11.66
C ASN A 130 17.84 -4.52 -12.57
N LYS A 131 18.45 -5.05 -13.63
CA LYS A 131 19.19 -4.27 -14.61
C LYS A 131 18.22 -3.39 -15.42
N THR A 132 18.52 -2.11 -15.50
CA THR A 132 17.78 -1.16 -16.35
C THR A 132 17.82 -1.63 -17.81
N PRO A 133 16.69 -1.56 -18.54
CA PRO A 133 16.71 -1.85 -19.97
C PRO A 133 17.60 -0.84 -20.69
N THR A 134 18.49 -1.33 -21.54
CA THR A 134 19.54 -0.53 -22.22
C THR A 134 18.97 0.53 -23.17
N ASN A 135 17.72 0.37 -23.61
CA ASN A 135 17.10 1.19 -24.65
C ASN A 135 16.12 2.24 -24.08
N MET A 136 16.03 2.40 -22.75
CA MET A 136 15.18 3.41 -22.13
C MET A 136 16.01 4.43 -21.37
N LEU A 137 15.96 5.68 -21.83
CA LEU A 137 16.40 6.85 -21.07
C LEU A 137 15.21 7.37 -20.28
N HIS A 138 15.31 7.33 -18.94
CA HIS A 138 14.27 7.86 -18.08
C HIS A 138 14.54 9.34 -17.77
N PRO A 139 13.63 10.27 -18.09
CA PRO A 139 13.78 11.64 -17.65
C PRO A 139 13.73 11.71 -16.12
N PRO A 140 14.46 12.66 -15.50
CA PRO A 140 14.48 12.82 -14.05
C PRO A 140 13.08 13.08 -13.50
N SER A 141 12.90 12.87 -12.20
CA SER A 141 11.62 13.13 -11.54
C SER A 141 11.32 14.63 -11.48
N HIS A 142 10.06 14.97 -11.76
CA HIS A 142 9.59 16.35 -11.66
C HIS A 142 9.21 16.69 -10.23
N THR A 143 9.34 17.97 -9.85
CA THR A 143 8.92 18.48 -8.53
C THR A 143 7.44 18.19 -8.23
N ARG A 144 6.58 18.31 -9.26
CA ARG A 144 5.18 17.88 -9.25
C ARG A 144 4.97 16.46 -8.73
N GLU A 145 5.79 15.51 -9.20
CA GLU A 145 5.63 14.11 -8.83
C GLU A 145 5.99 13.88 -7.37
N HIS A 146 7.06 14.52 -6.89
CA HIS A 146 7.44 14.46 -5.48
C HIS A 146 6.45 15.15 -4.55
N LEU A 147 5.94 16.32 -4.93
CA LEU A 147 4.89 17.00 -4.19
C LEU A 147 3.65 16.11 -4.08
N LEU A 148 3.26 15.46 -5.19
CA LEU A 148 2.14 14.55 -5.19
C LEU A 148 2.36 13.36 -4.23
N MET A 149 3.54 12.75 -4.24
CA MET A 149 3.86 11.67 -3.28
C MET A 149 3.84 12.16 -1.83
N ALA A 150 4.42 13.33 -1.56
CA ALA A 150 4.43 13.92 -0.23
C ALA A 150 3.01 14.22 0.28
N LEU A 151 2.11 14.70 -0.58
CA LEU A 151 0.71 14.98 -0.21
C LEU A 151 -0.10 13.72 0.11
N HIS A 152 0.31 12.54 -0.39
CA HIS A 152 -0.28 11.27 0.03
C HIS A 152 0.35 10.75 1.33
N PHE A 153 1.66 10.86 1.45
CA PHE A 153 2.41 10.27 2.56
C PHE A 153 2.32 11.08 3.86
N LEU A 154 2.33 12.41 3.79
CA LEU A 154 2.27 13.27 4.97
C LEU A 154 0.97 13.04 5.78
N PRO A 155 -0.23 12.97 5.18
CA PRO A 155 -1.44 12.63 5.93
C PRO A 155 -1.38 11.26 6.59
N LEU A 156 -0.81 10.24 5.92
CA LEU A 156 -0.60 8.92 6.52
C LEU A 156 0.32 9.00 7.75
N LEU A 157 1.38 9.81 7.69
CA LEU A 157 2.30 9.99 8.81
C LEU A 157 1.67 10.80 9.97
N LEU A 158 0.86 11.80 9.67
CA LEU A 158 0.14 12.59 10.68
C LEU A 158 -0.97 11.78 11.35
N LEU A 159 -1.73 10.99 10.60
CA LEU A 159 -2.75 10.12 11.16
C LEU A 159 -2.16 9.02 12.05
N LEU A 160 -0.90 8.66 11.86
CA LEU A 160 -0.20 7.71 12.72
C LEU A 160 0.04 8.29 14.12
N THR A 161 0.30 9.60 14.24
CA THR A 161 0.53 10.21 15.57
C THR A 161 -0.77 10.33 16.37
N HIS A 162 -1.91 10.48 15.67
CA HIS A 162 -3.23 10.62 16.28
C HIS A 162 -4.30 9.74 15.58
N PRO A 163 -4.21 8.41 15.68
CA PRO A 163 -5.15 7.50 15.01
C PRO A 163 -6.58 7.60 15.57
N LYS A 164 -6.73 8.14 16.79
CA LYS A 164 -8.02 8.41 17.44
C LYS A 164 -8.91 9.38 16.66
N LEU A 165 -8.39 10.12 15.69
CA LEU A 165 -9.20 11.00 14.83
C LEU A 165 -10.12 10.22 13.89
N LEU A 166 -9.83 8.94 13.64
CA LEU A 166 -10.57 8.06 12.73
C LEU A 166 -11.42 7.00 13.44
N LEU A 167 -11.37 6.96 14.77
CA LEU A 167 -12.02 5.99 15.64
C LEU A 167 -13.23 6.63 16.33
#